data_AF-A0ABD1ST63-F1
#
_entry.id   AF-A0ABD1ST63-F1
#
_cell.length_a   1.000
_cell.length_b   1.000
_cell.length_c   1.000
_cell.angle_alpha   90.00
_cell.angle_beta   90.00
_cell.angle_gamma   90.00
#
_symmetry.space_group_name_H-M   'P 1'
#
loop_
_entity.id
_entity.type
_entity.pdbx_description
1 polymer ?
#
loop_
_entity_poly.entity_id
_entity_poly.type
_entity_poly.pdbx_seq_one_letter_code
_entity_poly.pdbx_strand_id
1 'polypeptide(L)'
;MRARNNKMTLMHYLCKVLANKLPELLDFWKDLSNLEHASKIQLRFLAEEMQAVSKGLEKIVQELSMSENDGSVSENFRKALKEFLCFAEGEVRSLASLYSGVGRNMDALILYFGEDPSRCPFEQVVSTLFNFVRMFKKAHEENCKQLEVEKRKAEKEAATEKPKINASEKEIEHSIHSQEEMGDGISGQCGMPIYKVDSGNSQVCSR
;
A
#
# COMPACT_ATOMS: atom_id res chain seq x y z
N MET A 1 10.15 10.95 15.17
CA MET A 1 9.41 12.20 15.44
C MET A 1 7.94 11.88 15.69
N ARG A 2 7.43 12.13 16.90
CA ARG A 2 6.00 12.01 17.24
C ARG A 2 5.33 13.38 17.04
N ALA A 3 4.10 13.41 16.54
CA ALA A 3 3.33 14.64 16.49
C ALA A 3 2.90 15.06 17.91
N ARG A 4 2.52 16.33 18.09
CA ARG A 4 2.13 16.95 19.38
C ARG A 4 0.94 16.24 20.06
N ASN A 5 0.26 15.34 19.36
CA ASN A 5 -0.68 14.36 19.90
C ASN A 5 -0.01 12.97 19.96
N ASN A 6 0.07 12.36 21.15
CA ASN A 6 0.68 11.04 21.35
C ASN A 6 -0.03 9.86 20.60
N LYS A 7 -1.03 10.16 19.76
CA LYS A 7 -1.84 9.19 19.00
C LYS A 7 -1.47 9.08 17.51
N MET A 8 -0.72 10.01 16.92
CA MET A 8 -0.44 9.99 15.47
C MET A 8 1.06 10.21 15.16
N THR A 9 1.62 9.35 14.31
CA THR A 9 3.02 9.46 13.84
C THR A 9 3.10 10.08 12.44
N LEU A 10 4.30 10.46 12.01
CA LEU A 10 4.51 10.94 10.63
C LEU A 10 4.10 9.88 9.59
N MET A 11 4.31 8.58 9.87
CA MET A 11 3.86 7.50 9.00
C MET A 11 2.34 7.45 8.87
N HIS A 12 1.60 7.67 9.96
CA HIS A 12 0.13 7.75 9.90
C HIS A 12 -0.32 8.93 9.04
N TYR A 13 0.32 10.09 9.22
CA TYR A 13 0.03 11.27 8.41
C TYR A 13 0.30 11.01 6.92
N LEU A 14 1.46 10.44 6.59
CA LEU A 14 1.80 10.04 5.21
C LEU A 14 0.74 9.11 4.62
N CYS A 15 0.34 8.07 5.34
CA CYS A 15 -0.71 7.14 4.89
C CYS A 15 -2.05 7.85 4.64
N LYS A 16 -2.43 8.84 5.48
CA LYS A 16 -3.65 9.65 5.26
C LYS A 16 -3.54 10.53 4.02
N VAL A 17 -2.39 11.18 3.81
CA VAL A 17 -2.15 12.01 2.63
C VAL A 17 -2.23 11.16 1.36
N LEU A 18 -1.57 10.00 1.34
CA LEU A 18 -1.63 9.08 0.21
C LEU A 18 -3.06 8.55 -0.02
N ALA A 19 -3.78 8.14 1.02
CA ALA A 19 -5.16 7.70 0.87
C ALA A 19 -6.07 8.77 0.23
N ASN A 20 -5.81 10.05 0.49
CA ASN A 20 -6.60 11.16 -0.06
C ASN A 20 -6.14 11.62 -1.45
N LYS A 21 -4.85 11.47 -1.77
CA LYS A 21 -4.23 12.09 -2.96
C LYS A 21 -3.79 11.09 -4.01
N LEU A 22 -3.32 9.92 -3.59
CA LEU A 22 -2.70 8.86 -4.41
C LEU A 22 -3.03 7.48 -3.81
N PRO A 23 -4.32 7.08 -3.77
CA PRO A 23 -4.76 5.84 -3.12
C PRO A 23 -4.14 4.58 -3.76
N GLU A 24 -3.75 4.63 -5.03
CA GLU A 24 -3.04 3.57 -5.75
C GLU A 24 -1.66 3.25 -5.15
N LEU A 25 -1.09 4.15 -4.35
CA LEU A 25 0.18 3.90 -3.66
C LEU A 25 0.01 3.22 -2.31
N LEU A 26 -1.22 2.92 -1.86
CA LEU A 26 -1.43 2.30 -0.54
C LEU A 26 -1.05 0.82 -0.50
N ASP A 27 -0.94 0.16 -1.65
CA ASP A 27 -0.60 -1.25 -1.74
C ASP A 27 0.68 -1.57 -2.51
N PHE A 28 1.55 -0.57 -2.73
CA PHE A 28 2.88 -0.72 -3.36
C PHE A 28 3.72 -1.84 -2.71
N TRP A 29 3.50 -2.13 -1.44
CA TRP A 29 4.20 -3.17 -0.71
C TRP A 29 3.90 -4.58 -1.24
N LYS A 30 2.82 -4.77 -2.00
CA LYS A 30 2.51 -6.04 -2.66
C LYS A 30 3.53 -6.38 -3.75
N ASP A 31 4.06 -5.36 -4.43
CA ASP A 31 5.12 -5.50 -5.45
C ASP A 31 6.48 -5.85 -4.82
N LEU A 32 6.59 -5.69 -3.49
CA LEU A 32 7.79 -5.96 -2.70
C LEU A 32 7.66 -7.26 -1.87
N SER A 33 6.93 -8.25 -2.37
CA SER A 33 6.66 -9.52 -1.66
C SER A 33 7.92 -10.30 -1.26
N ASN A 34 8.99 -10.19 -2.05
CA ASN A 34 10.27 -10.86 -1.78
C ASN A 34 11.16 -10.10 -0.79
N LEU A 35 10.79 -8.89 -0.37
CA LEU A 35 11.63 -8.01 0.43
C LEU A 35 11.97 -8.61 1.81
N GLU A 36 11.02 -9.31 2.44
CA GLU A 36 11.28 -10.00 3.70
C GLU A 36 12.34 -11.09 3.53
N HIS A 37 12.24 -11.90 2.49
CA HIS A 37 13.20 -12.96 2.19
C HIS A 37 14.56 -12.37 1.87
N ALA A 38 14.60 -11.32 1.04
CA ALA A 38 15.83 -10.61 0.71
C ALA A 38 16.53 -10.04 1.96
N SER A 39 15.77 -9.54 2.95
CA SER A 39 16.32 -9.01 4.21
C SER A 39 17.01 -10.05 5.09
N LYS A 40 16.78 -11.34 4.83
CA LYS A 40 17.36 -12.47 5.57
C LYS A 40 18.57 -13.09 4.87
N ILE A 41 18.86 -12.67 3.63
CA ILE A 41 20.04 -13.13 2.89
C ILE A 41 21.28 -12.57 3.57
N GLN A 42 22.31 -13.40 3.69
CA GLN A 42 23.63 -13.01 4.19
C GLN A 42 24.65 -13.21 3.07
N LEU A 43 25.19 -12.11 2.54
CA LEU A 43 26.05 -12.15 1.35
C LEU A 43 27.38 -12.86 1.59
N ARG A 44 27.85 -12.85 2.84
CA ARG A 44 28.96 -13.68 3.31
C ARG A 44 28.80 -15.13 2.88
N PHE A 45 27.69 -15.77 3.26
CA PHE A 45 27.50 -17.20 2.99
C PHE A 45 27.35 -17.45 1.49
N LEU A 46 26.69 -16.54 0.77
CA LEU A 46 26.58 -16.64 -0.69
C LEU A 46 27.96 -16.60 -1.37
N ALA A 47 28.87 -15.73 -0.89
CA ALA A 47 30.24 -15.67 -1.39
C ALA A 47 31.05 -16.92 -1.04
N GLU A 48 30.90 -17.44 0.19
CA GLU A 48 31.54 -18.69 0.64
C GLU A 48 31.11 -19.87 -0.24
N GLU A 49 29.81 -20.01 -0.54
CA GLU A 49 29.27 -21.08 -1.40
C GLU A 49 29.78 -20.96 -2.85
N MET A 50 29.77 -19.75 -3.43
CA MET A 50 30.30 -19.53 -4.78
C MET A 50 31.79 -19.89 -4.85
N GLN A 51 32.56 -19.55 -3.82
CA GLN A 51 33.97 -19.89 -3.73
C GLN A 51 34.17 -21.41 -3.58
N ALA A 52 33.35 -22.09 -2.77
CA ALA A 52 33.41 -23.53 -2.59
C ALA A 52 33.17 -24.29 -3.91
N VAL A 53 32.15 -23.88 -4.67
CA VAL A 53 31.85 -24.45 -5.99
C VAL A 53 33.02 -24.25 -6.96
N SER A 54 33.57 -23.03 -7.02
CA SER A 54 34.69 -22.70 -7.92
C SER A 54 35.94 -23.53 -7.58
N LYS A 55 36.30 -23.60 -6.30
CA LYS A 55 37.44 -24.40 -5.82
C LYS A 55 37.22 -25.90 -6.03
N GLY A 56 35.99 -26.39 -5.89
CA GLY A 56 35.64 -27.78 -6.17
C GLY A 56 35.94 -28.13 -7.62
N LEU A 57 35.51 -27.28 -8.56
CA LEU A 57 35.78 -27.47 -9.98
C LEU A 57 37.29 -27.42 -10.29
N GLU A 58 38.02 -26.44 -9.74
CA GLU A 58 39.48 -26.34 -9.90
C GLU A 58 40.21 -27.61 -9.45
N LYS A 59 39.80 -28.20 -8.32
CA LYS A 59 40.38 -29.45 -7.83
C LYS A 59 40.15 -30.62 -8.78
N ILE A 60 38.95 -30.70 -9.37
CA ILE A 60 38.62 -31.75 -10.34
C ILE A 60 39.47 -31.59 -11.62
N VAL A 61 39.67 -30.36 -12.09
CA VAL A 61 40.57 -30.08 -13.23
C VAL A 61 42.01 -30.48 -12.90
N GLN A 62 42.49 -30.19 -11.69
CA GLN A 62 43.82 -30.62 -11.24
C GLN A 62 43.92 -32.15 -11.16
N GLU A 63 42.91 -32.84 -10.64
CA GLU A 63 42.88 -34.31 -10.56
C GLU A 63 42.92 -34.94 -11.95
N LEU A 64 42.18 -34.38 -12.92
CA LEU A 64 42.27 -34.81 -14.31
C LEU A 64 43.71 -34.70 -14.84
N SER A 65 44.37 -33.57 -14.62
CA SER A 65 45.75 -33.34 -15.06
C SER A 65 46.74 -34.29 -14.38
N MET A 66 46.61 -34.51 -13.06
CA MET A 66 47.49 -35.42 -12.32
C MET A 66 47.34 -36.87 -12.79
N SER A 67 46.12 -37.29 -13.12
CA SER A 67 45.82 -38.66 -13.55
C SER A 67 46.46 -39.05 -14.88
N GLU A 68 47.01 -38.12 -15.66
CA GLU A 68 47.79 -38.39 -16.86
C GLU A 68 49.07 -39.19 -16.55
N ASN A 69 49.62 -39.01 -15.35
CA ASN A 69 50.83 -39.70 -14.90
C ASN A 69 50.57 -41.17 -14.49
N ASP A 70 49.31 -41.58 -14.31
CA ASP A 70 48.94 -42.92 -13.84
C ASP A 70 48.89 -43.97 -14.98
N GLY A 71 49.17 -43.56 -16.22
CA GLY A 71 49.17 -44.46 -17.38
C GLY A 71 47.77 -44.96 -17.77
N SER A 72 47.67 -46.23 -18.19
CA SER A 72 46.41 -46.81 -18.70
C SER A 72 45.39 -47.15 -17.61
N VAL A 73 45.83 -47.28 -16.35
CA VAL A 73 44.95 -47.65 -15.22
C VAL A 73 43.85 -46.60 -14.98
N SER A 74 44.12 -45.32 -15.26
CA SER A 74 43.15 -44.22 -15.09
C SER A 74 42.42 -43.82 -16.37
N GLU A 75 42.49 -44.59 -17.46
CA GLU A 75 41.86 -44.22 -18.74
C GLU A 75 40.34 -44.03 -18.63
N ASN A 76 39.65 -44.98 -18.00
CA ASN A 76 38.20 -44.90 -17.77
C ASN A 76 37.83 -43.72 -16.86
N PHE A 77 38.66 -43.46 -15.84
CA PHE A 77 38.49 -42.32 -14.94
C PHE A 77 38.58 -41.00 -15.71
N ARG A 78 39.64 -40.81 -16.51
CA ARG A 78 39.83 -39.61 -17.35
C ARG A 78 38.67 -39.39 -18.31
N LYS A 79 38.15 -40.47 -18.93
CA LYS A 79 37.01 -40.38 -19.84
C LYS A 79 35.76 -39.87 -19.12
N ALA A 80 35.40 -40.48 -17.99
CA ALA A 80 34.25 -40.07 -17.19
C ALA A 80 34.40 -38.64 -16.66
N LEU A 81 35.61 -38.27 -16.21
CA LEU A 81 35.87 -36.96 -15.63
C LEU A 81 35.81 -35.84 -16.69
N LYS A 82 36.27 -36.10 -17.91
CA LYS A 82 36.14 -35.15 -19.04
C LYS A 82 34.67 -34.89 -19.41
N GLU A 83 33.85 -35.94 -19.43
CA GLU A 83 32.41 -35.81 -19.70
C GLU A 83 31.71 -35.00 -18.60
N PHE A 84 32.02 -35.30 -17.34
CA PHE A 84 31.52 -34.51 -16.21
C PHE A 84 31.95 -33.04 -16.28
N LEU A 85 33.24 -32.78 -16.53
CA LEU A 85 33.78 -31.41 -16.63
C LEU A 85 33.12 -30.60 -17.73
N CYS A 86 32.86 -31.22 -18.89
CA CYS A 86 32.16 -30.54 -20.00
C CYS A 86 30.81 -29.97 -19.57
N PHE A 87 30.07 -30.68 -18.71
CA PHE A 87 28.81 -30.21 -18.15
C PHE A 87 29.01 -29.22 -17.00
N ALA A 88 29.83 -29.60 -16.01
CA ALA A 88 30.02 -28.83 -14.78
C ALA A 88 30.62 -27.44 -15.03
N GLU A 89 31.55 -27.29 -15.97
CA GLU A 89 32.11 -25.99 -16.34
C GLU A 89 31.06 -25.04 -16.91
N GLY A 90 30.09 -25.56 -17.67
CA GLY A 90 28.96 -24.79 -18.18
C GLY A 90 28.07 -24.27 -17.06
N GLU A 91 27.70 -25.14 -16.12
CA GLU A 91 26.87 -24.80 -14.98
C GLU A 91 27.55 -23.81 -14.03
N VAL A 92 28.83 -24.02 -13.70
CA VAL A 92 29.59 -23.11 -12.83
C VAL A 92 29.76 -21.74 -13.49
N ARG A 93 29.96 -21.68 -14.81
CA ARG A 93 30.00 -20.41 -15.57
C ARG A 93 28.67 -19.68 -15.53
N SER A 94 27.56 -20.41 -15.70
CA SER A 94 26.21 -19.86 -15.60
C SER A 94 25.96 -19.29 -14.19
N LEU A 95 26.30 -20.05 -13.16
CA LEU A 95 26.18 -19.63 -11.76
C LEU A 95 27.04 -18.40 -11.46
N ALA A 96 28.30 -18.37 -11.92
CA ALA A 96 29.18 -17.21 -11.75
C ALA A 96 28.62 -15.96 -12.43
N SER A 97 28.00 -16.09 -13.61
CA SER A 97 27.32 -15.00 -14.29
C SER A 97 26.14 -14.46 -13.46
N LEU A 98 25.29 -15.35 -12.94
CA LEU A 98 24.18 -14.99 -12.07
C LEU A 98 24.65 -14.29 -10.79
N TYR A 99 25.66 -14.85 -10.11
CA TYR A 99 26.27 -14.25 -8.92
C TYR A 99 26.82 -12.85 -9.20
N SER A 100 27.50 -12.66 -10.34
CA SER A 100 27.98 -11.34 -10.75
C SER A 100 26.83 -10.35 -11.02
N GLY A 101 25.73 -10.82 -11.59
CA GLY A 101 24.53 -10.03 -11.84
C GLY A 101 23.87 -9.58 -10.55
N VAL A 102 23.80 -10.46 -9.55
CA VAL A 102 23.34 -10.14 -8.20
C VAL A 102 24.18 -9.02 -7.59
N GLY A 103 25.52 -9.12 -7.64
CA GLY A 103 26.42 -8.06 -7.15
C GLY A 103 26.16 -6.70 -7.81
N ARG A 104 26.08 -6.65 -9.15
CA ARG A 104 25.78 -5.39 -9.88
C ARG A 104 24.42 -4.80 -9.52
N ASN A 105 23.40 -5.63 -9.36
CA ASN A 105 22.05 -5.17 -8.99
C ASN A 105 22.00 -4.64 -7.55
N MET A 106 22.79 -5.23 -6.65
CA MET A 106 22.93 -4.77 -5.27
C MET A 106 23.60 -3.39 -5.23
N ASP A 107 24.71 -3.22 -5.93
CA ASP A 107 25.40 -1.92 -6.02
C ASP A 107 24.47 -0.85 -6.62
N ALA A 108 23.74 -1.18 -7.68
CA ALA A 108 22.77 -0.27 -8.29
C ALA A 108 21.63 0.11 -7.33
N LEU A 109 21.14 -0.82 -6.51
CA LEU A 109 20.12 -0.55 -5.50
C LEU A 109 20.65 0.40 -4.41
N ILE A 110 21.87 0.15 -3.92
CA ILE A 110 22.50 0.98 -2.89
C ILE A 110 22.70 2.41 -3.44
N LEU A 111 23.21 2.55 -4.66
CA LEU A 111 23.35 3.83 -5.35
C LEU A 111 22.02 4.54 -5.57
N TYR A 112 20.95 3.81 -5.92
CA TYR A 112 19.61 4.37 -6.11
C TYR A 112 19.09 5.06 -4.84
N PHE A 113 19.41 4.51 -3.66
CA PHE A 113 19.08 5.13 -2.38
C PHE A 113 20.05 6.24 -1.94
N GLY A 114 21.03 6.59 -2.79
CA GLY A 114 22.01 7.65 -2.52
C GLY A 114 23.13 7.25 -1.56
N GLU A 115 23.29 5.95 -1.31
CA GLU A 115 24.34 5.40 -0.46
C GLU A 115 25.55 4.96 -1.30
N ASP A 116 26.72 4.86 -0.66
CA ASP A 116 27.95 4.37 -1.29
C ASP A 116 28.07 2.85 -1.11
N PRO A 117 28.08 2.03 -2.18
CA PRO A 117 28.21 0.57 -2.10
C PRO A 117 29.46 0.08 -1.37
N SER A 118 30.53 0.87 -1.35
CA SER A 118 31.75 0.52 -0.62
C SER A 118 31.65 0.73 0.89
N ARG A 119 30.62 1.45 1.35
CA ARG A 119 30.44 1.86 2.75
C ARG A 119 29.13 1.41 3.37
N CYS A 120 28.14 1.07 2.56
CA CYS A 120 26.81 0.68 2.98
C CYS A 120 26.50 -0.77 2.56
N PRO A 121 26.39 -1.72 3.50
CA PRO A 121 26.04 -3.09 3.19
C PRO A 121 24.64 -3.21 2.58
N PHE A 122 24.48 -4.09 1.60
CA PHE A 122 23.18 -4.43 1.00
C PHE A 122 22.13 -4.81 2.06
N GLU A 123 22.52 -5.62 3.05
CA GLU A 123 21.64 -6.07 4.13
C GLU A 123 21.05 -4.89 4.91
N GLN A 124 21.81 -3.80 5.08
CA GLN A 124 21.35 -2.59 5.75
C GLN A 124 20.27 -1.88 4.93
N VAL A 125 20.48 -1.71 3.63
CA VAL A 125 19.52 -1.05 2.72
C VAL A 125 18.21 -1.83 2.68
N VAL A 126 18.28 -3.15 2.47
CA VAL A 126 17.09 -4.01 2.39
C VAL A 126 16.36 -4.10 3.71
N SER A 127 17.08 -4.20 4.84
CA SER A 127 16.47 -4.18 6.18
C SER A 127 15.76 -2.85 6.46
N THR A 128 16.34 -1.73 6.03
CA THR A 128 15.75 -0.41 6.18
C THR A 128 14.45 -0.29 5.37
N LEU A 129 14.48 -0.71 4.10
CA LEU A 129 13.30 -0.73 3.23
C LEU A 129 12.20 -1.67 3.77
N PHE A 130 12.59 -2.86 4.25
CA PHE A 130 11.65 -3.82 4.85
C PHE A 130 10.97 -3.24 6.09
N ASN A 131 11.74 -2.59 6.97
CA ASN A 131 11.20 -1.93 8.15
C ASN A 131 10.25 -0.78 7.78
N PHE A 132 10.59 0.03 6.77
CA PHE A 132 9.72 1.07 6.25
C PHE A 132 8.38 0.48 5.77
N VAL A 133 8.41 -0.55 4.93
CA VAL A 133 7.20 -1.22 4.42
C VAL A 133 6.35 -1.76 5.57
N ARG A 134 6.96 -2.41 6.56
CA ARG A 134 6.25 -2.92 7.75
C ARG A 134 5.59 -1.80 8.55
N MET A 135 6.32 -0.69 8.78
CA MET A 135 5.78 0.47 9.49
C MET A 135 4.67 1.16 8.71
N PHE A 136 4.78 1.24 7.39
CA PHE A 136 3.77 1.80 6.50
C PHE A 136 2.47 0.99 6.58
N LYS A 137 2.55 -0.33 6.38
CA LYS A 137 1.38 -1.22 6.46
C LYS A 137 0.67 -1.09 7.79
N LYS A 138 1.43 -1.14 8.89
CA LYS A 138 0.88 -0.99 10.24
C LYS A 138 0.16 0.34 10.42
N ALA A 139 0.80 1.46 10.06
CA ALA A 139 0.20 2.79 10.20
C ALA A 139 -1.06 2.97 9.32
N HIS A 140 -1.07 2.38 8.12
CA HIS A 140 -2.23 2.38 7.24
C HIS A 140 -3.40 1.57 7.84
N GLU A 141 -3.14 0.36 8.33
CA GLU A 141 -4.14 -0.47 9.02
C GLU A 141 -4.72 0.23 10.26
N GLU A 142 -3.86 0.86 11.08
CA GLU A 142 -4.26 1.63 12.25
C GLU A 142 -5.15 2.83 11.87
N ASN A 143 -4.83 3.55 10.79
CA ASN A 143 -5.68 4.61 10.26
C ASN A 143 -7.05 4.11 9.81
N CYS A 144 -7.11 2.99 9.06
CA CYS A 144 -8.36 2.41 8.59
C CYS A 144 -9.27 2.00 9.76
N LYS A 145 -8.71 1.38 10.79
CA LYS A 145 -9.44 1.03 12.03
C LYS A 145 -9.97 2.27 12.74
N GLN A 146 -9.16 3.33 12.84
CA GLN A 146 -9.57 4.58 13.50
C GLN A 146 -10.71 5.26 12.73
N LEU A 147 -10.63 5.31 11.40
CA LEU A 147 -11.69 5.84 10.53
C LEU A 147 -13.00 5.07 10.69
N GLU A 148 -12.95 3.74 10.78
CA GLU A 148 -14.13 2.91 10.99
C GLU A 148 -14.79 3.17 12.35
N VAL A 149 -13.99 3.31 13.41
CA VAL A 149 -14.48 3.65 14.76
C VAL A 149 -15.14 5.04 14.78
N GLU A 150 -14.52 6.03 14.14
CA GLU A 150 -15.06 7.39 14.04
C GLU A 150 -16.38 7.43 13.26
N LYS A 151 -16.47 6.70 12.14
CA LYS A 151 -17.71 6.58 11.36
C LYS A 151 -18.84 5.95 12.17
N ARG A 152 -18.58 4.84 12.87
CA ARG A 152 -19.57 4.17 13.73
C ARG A 152 -20.04 5.06 14.88
N LYS A 153 -19.14 5.87 15.44
CA LYS A 153 -19.49 6.82 16.51
C LYS A 153 -20.37 7.95 15.97
N ALA A 154 -20.00 8.54 14.84
CA ALA A 154 -20.78 9.60 14.20
C ALA A 154 -22.19 9.13 13.78
N GLU A 155 -22.33 7.89 13.28
CA GLU A 155 -23.63 7.31 12.94
C GLU A 155 -24.53 7.11 14.18
N LYS A 156 -23.96 6.67 15.31
CA LYS A 156 -24.70 6.53 16.58
C LYS A 156 -25.15 7.89 17.10
N GLU A 157 -24.27 8.90 17.08
CA GLU A 157 -24.59 10.26 17.53
C GLU A 157 -25.70 10.89 16.65
N ALA A 158 -25.61 10.73 15.33
CA ALA A 158 -26.64 11.21 14.38
C ALA A 158 -28.00 10.49 14.54
N ALA A 159 -28.01 9.22 14.97
CA ALA A 159 -29.25 8.50 15.25
C ALA A 159 -29.92 8.96 16.57
N THR A 160 -29.13 9.41 17.56
CA THR A 160 -29.64 9.91 18.84
C THR A 160 -30.14 11.36 18.83
N GLU A 161 -29.77 12.17 17.84
CA GLU A 161 -30.26 13.56 17.69
C GLU A 161 -31.59 13.68 16.90
N LYS A 162 -31.86 12.75 15.98
CA LYS A 162 -33.11 12.72 15.19
C LYS A 162 -34.44 12.48 15.95
N PRO A 163 -34.52 11.99 17.20
CA PRO A 163 -35.81 11.87 17.91
C PRO A 163 -36.34 13.16 18.54
N LYS A 164 -35.55 14.25 18.60
CA LYS A 164 -35.95 15.46 19.35
C LYS A 164 -36.75 16.50 18.57
N ILE A 165 -36.76 16.44 17.23
CA ILE A 165 -37.51 17.40 16.39
C ILE A 165 -38.98 16.97 16.23
N ASN A 166 -39.25 15.67 16.21
CA ASN A 166 -40.62 15.16 16.01
C ASN A 166 -41.50 15.17 17.28
N ALA A 167 -40.95 15.51 18.45
CA ALA A 167 -41.71 15.69 19.68
C ALA A 167 -42.25 17.12 19.85
N SER A 168 -41.59 18.12 19.24
CA SER A 168 -41.97 19.54 19.35
C SER A 168 -43.03 19.99 18.34
N GLU A 169 -43.28 19.24 17.25
CA GLU A 169 -44.38 19.56 16.30
C GLU A 169 -45.74 19.00 16.74
N LYS A 170 -45.78 17.94 17.57
CA LYS A 170 -47.05 17.37 18.06
C LYS A 170 -47.69 18.13 19.22
N GLU A 171 -46.97 19.04 19.87
CA GLU A 171 -47.55 19.87 20.95
C GLU A 171 -48.21 21.16 20.43
N ILE A 172 -47.90 21.60 19.20
CA ILE A 172 -48.50 22.81 18.61
C ILE A 172 -49.86 22.50 17.96
N GLU A 173 -50.04 21.34 17.31
CA GLU A 173 -51.33 20.97 16.70
C GLU A 173 -52.44 20.68 17.73
N HIS A 174 -52.10 20.25 18.95
CA HIS A 174 -53.12 19.89 19.95
C HIS A 174 -53.70 21.08 20.73
N SER A 175 -53.12 22.29 20.59
CA SER A 175 -53.67 23.52 21.21
C SER A 175 -54.54 24.35 20.27
N ILE A 176 -54.50 24.15 18.96
CA ILE A 176 -55.26 24.95 17.99
C ILE A 176 -56.71 24.42 17.82
N HIS A 177 -56.97 23.15 18.13
CA HIS A 177 -58.28 22.52 17.86
C HIS A 177 -59.37 22.72 18.95
N SER A 178 -59.10 23.49 20.01
CA SER A 178 -60.03 23.64 21.15
C SER A 178 -60.71 25.02 21.26
N GLN A 179 -60.59 25.90 20.26
CA GLN A 179 -61.20 27.24 20.31
C GLN A 179 -61.89 27.66 19.00
N GLU A 180 -62.71 26.80 18.39
CA GLU A 180 -63.66 27.25 17.34
C GLU A 180 -64.99 26.49 17.42
N GLU A 181 -65.76 26.69 18.50
CA GLU A 181 -67.23 26.53 18.44
C GLU A 181 -67.91 27.49 19.44
N MET A 182 -68.27 28.69 18.98
CA MET A 182 -69.49 29.42 19.37
C MET A 182 -69.57 30.79 18.68
N GLY A 183 -70.65 31.05 17.93
CA GLY A 183 -71.20 32.40 17.79
C GLY A 183 -71.52 32.89 16.37
N ASP A 184 -72.77 32.72 15.97
CA ASP A 184 -73.47 33.39 14.86
C ASP A 184 -73.48 34.93 14.99
N GLY A 185 -73.46 35.62 13.84
CA GLY A 185 -74.42 36.71 13.57
C GLY A 185 -73.95 38.19 13.54
N ILE A 186 -74.27 38.83 12.39
CA ILE A 186 -74.79 40.20 12.18
C ILE A 186 -73.83 41.32 11.65
N SER A 187 -74.02 41.60 10.35
CA SER A 187 -74.05 42.87 9.58
C SER A 187 -73.14 44.09 9.89
N GLY A 188 -72.58 44.67 8.82
CA GLY A 188 -72.22 46.11 8.79
C GLY A 188 -71.34 46.51 7.61
N GLN A 189 -71.91 47.26 6.65
CA GLN A 189 -71.30 47.74 5.40
C GLN A 189 -70.52 49.06 5.55
N CYS A 190 -69.36 49.16 4.89
CA CYS A 190 -68.78 50.36 4.25
C CYS A 190 -67.49 49.89 3.56
N GLY A 191 -67.09 50.17 2.33
CA GLY A 191 -67.47 51.12 1.28
C GLY A 191 -66.22 51.19 0.39
N MET A 192 -66.33 50.88 -0.91
CA MET A 192 -65.22 50.94 -1.89
C MET A 192 -65.31 52.25 -2.68
N PRO A 193 -64.20 52.76 -3.26
CA PRO A 193 -64.01 52.55 -4.70
C PRO A 193 -62.55 52.25 -5.10
N ILE A 194 -62.31 51.21 -5.91
CA ILE A 194 -62.09 51.23 -7.38
C ILE A 194 -60.86 52.01 -7.84
N TYR A 195 -59.88 51.29 -8.41
CA TYR A 195 -59.34 51.60 -9.75
C TYR A 195 -59.14 50.29 -10.54
N LYS A 196 -59.88 50.15 -11.63
CA LYS A 196 -59.60 49.25 -12.75
C LYS A 196 -58.72 49.99 -13.75
N VAL A 197 -57.70 49.35 -14.29
CA VAL A 197 -57.39 49.42 -15.73
C VAL A 197 -56.97 48.02 -16.17
N ASP A 198 -57.85 47.37 -16.94
CA ASP A 198 -57.57 46.19 -17.74
C ASP A 198 -57.20 46.62 -19.17
N SER A 199 -56.20 45.93 -19.74
CA SER A 199 -56.10 45.58 -21.16
C SER A 199 -54.92 44.60 -21.23
N GLY A 200 -55.11 43.27 -21.31
CA GLY A 200 -55.66 42.54 -22.46
C GLY A 200 -54.64 42.59 -23.62
N ASN A 201 -54.12 41.53 -24.23
CA ASN A 201 -54.63 40.17 -24.36
C ASN A 201 -53.53 39.25 -24.98
N SER A 202 -53.53 37.98 -24.54
CA SER A 202 -53.32 36.71 -25.29
C SER A 202 -52.31 36.56 -26.45
N GLN A 203 -51.40 35.57 -26.35
CA GLN A 203 -51.37 34.33 -27.19
C GLN A 203 -50.10 33.50 -26.84
N VAL A 204 -50.23 32.27 -26.35
CA VAL A 204 -50.31 30.96 -27.07
C VAL A 204 -48.94 30.39 -27.50
N CYS A 205 -48.84 29.08 -27.25
CA CYS A 205 -47.73 28.15 -27.23
C CYS A 205 -47.13 27.75 -28.60
N SER A 206 -45.98 27.07 -28.51
CA SER A 206 -45.44 26.02 -29.41
C SER A 206 -44.39 26.40 -30.46
N ARG A 207 -43.13 26.06 -30.21
CA ARG A 207 -42.45 24.85 -30.74
C ARG A 207 -41.12 24.64 -30.03
#